data_AF-G1XF38-F1
#
_entry.id   AF-G1XF38-F1
#
_cell.length_a   1.000
_cell.length_b   1.000
_cell.length_c   1.000
_cell.angle_alpha   90.00
_cell.angle_beta   90.00
_cell.angle_gamma   90.00
#
_symmetry.space_group_name_H-M   'P 1'
#
loop_
_entity.id
_entity.type
_entity.pdbx_description
1 polymer ?
#
loop_
_entity_poly.entity_id
_entity_poly.type
_entity_poly.pdbx_seq_one_letter_code
_entity_poly.pdbx_strand_id
1 'polypeptide(L)'
;MSTQLQPNDVLWDDLFIIDPEKGRLLKQPLRELSDRFILDPIYEYKGFALKYFTESREIAMAELAGDCGVKVHGHIIRFDAHPNNGPRKVGLVMEVGRPLIDSIKEITDESEKHRIKAEMIAVVERLHTKYNMVHGDIKPANFVVCKDNEIRLCDFESARPADESSQIWEHLMDESIIGEATEQYYNKSRSQDDYVPPTKADDLYALAISVWELYTGKVPFEGIESGEEIRSHHSTGQTVDLTEVQDDETREWIRGILREGGALV
;
A
#
# COMPACT_ATOMS: atom_id res chain seq x y z
N MET A 1 -23.85 1.67 -23.73
CA MET A 1 -24.56 2.16 -22.52
C MET A 1 -23.85 3.43 -22.09
N SER A 2 -24.57 4.54 -21.87
CA SER A 2 -23.98 5.77 -21.36
C SER A 2 -23.51 5.51 -19.92
N THR A 3 -22.20 5.47 -19.70
CA THR A 3 -21.65 5.43 -18.34
C THR A 3 -21.91 6.81 -17.75
N GLN A 4 -22.84 6.90 -16.80
CA GLN A 4 -23.12 8.14 -16.09
C GLN A 4 -21.96 8.40 -15.14
N LEU A 5 -21.23 9.52 -15.36
CA LEU A 5 -20.15 9.95 -14.48
C LEU A 5 -20.67 10.14 -13.06
N GLN A 6 -19.88 9.72 -12.07
CA GLN A 6 -20.14 9.99 -10.67
C GLN A 6 -19.81 11.45 -10.32
N PRO A 7 -20.40 12.02 -9.25
CA PRO A 7 -20.22 13.44 -8.93
C PRO A 7 -18.77 13.91 -8.73
N ASN A 8 -17.87 13.04 -8.25
CA ASN A 8 -16.46 13.38 -8.04
C ASN A 8 -15.53 12.75 -9.09
N ASP A 9 -16.08 12.21 -10.19
CA ASP A 9 -15.24 11.77 -11.30
C ASP A 9 -14.52 12.98 -11.91
N VAL A 10 -13.26 12.78 -12.26
CA VAL A 10 -12.41 13.79 -12.88
C VAL A 10 -12.06 13.33 -14.27
N LEU A 11 -12.26 14.18 -15.26
CA LEU A 11 -11.87 13.83 -16.63
C LEU A 11 -10.35 13.95 -16.78
N TRP A 12 -9.73 12.94 -17.39
CA TRP A 12 -8.32 12.95 -17.74
C TRP A 12 -7.93 14.22 -18.51
N ASP A 13 -8.77 14.61 -19.45
CA ASP A 13 -8.56 15.78 -20.30
C ASP A 13 -8.74 17.10 -19.55
N ASP A 14 -9.28 17.11 -18.32
CA ASP A 14 -9.29 18.29 -17.45
C ASP A 14 -7.99 18.46 -16.69
N LEU A 15 -7.25 17.36 -16.45
CA LEU A 15 -5.98 17.37 -15.73
C LEU A 15 -4.78 17.61 -16.65
N PHE A 16 -4.81 17.07 -17.86
CA PHE A 16 -3.64 17.04 -18.75
C PHE A 16 -3.86 17.79 -20.07
N ILE A 17 -2.78 18.36 -20.58
CA ILE A 17 -2.66 18.86 -21.95
C ILE A 17 -1.53 18.10 -22.67
N ILE A 18 -1.68 17.90 -23.98
CA ILE A 18 -0.62 17.36 -24.83
C ILE A 18 0.16 18.53 -25.40
N ASP A 19 1.40 18.67 -24.97
CA ASP A 19 2.40 19.56 -25.56
C ASP A 19 3.18 18.80 -26.66
N PRO A 20 3.28 19.34 -27.88
CA PRO A 20 3.94 18.64 -28.99
C PRO A 20 5.43 18.32 -28.78
N GLU A 21 6.14 19.09 -27.94
CA GLU A 21 7.58 18.95 -27.73
C GLU A 21 7.90 18.27 -26.39
N LYS A 22 7.12 18.59 -25.35
CA LYS A 22 7.33 18.11 -23.99
C LYS A 22 6.47 16.90 -23.62
N GLY A 23 5.61 16.48 -24.54
CA GLY A 23 4.67 15.39 -24.30
C GLY A 23 3.54 15.82 -23.36
N ARG A 24 3.19 14.97 -22.41
CA ARG A 24 2.03 15.20 -21.56
C ARG A 24 2.39 16.09 -20.37
N LEU A 25 1.64 17.18 -20.19
CA LEU A 25 1.82 18.12 -19.07
C LEU A 25 0.53 18.28 -18.28
N LEU A 26 0.64 18.51 -16.97
CA LEU A 26 -0.49 18.96 -16.16
C LEU A 26 -0.93 20.36 -16.62
N LYS A 27 -2.24 20.59 -16.73
CA LYS A 27 -2.81 21.91 -17.09
C LYS A 27 -2.58 22.98 -16.03
N GLN A 28 -2.43 22.55 -14.78
CA GLN A 28 -2.13 23.41 -13.65
C GLN A 28 -1.14 22.70 -12.72
N PRO A 29 -0.29 23.43 -11.99
CA PRO A 29 0.50 22.84 -10.92
C PRO A 29 -0.44 22.20 -9.90
N LEU A 30 -0.21 20.93 -9.57
CA LEU A 30 -0.87 20.26 -8.47
C LEU A 30 0.11 20.13 -7.31
N ARG A 31 -0.38 20.31 -6.08
CA ARG A 31 0.42 20.08 -4.89
C ARG A 31 0.58 18.58 -4.71
N GLU A 32 1.81 18.11 -4.77
CA GLU A 32 2.15 16.74 -4.41
C GLU A 32 1.99 16.56 -2.90
N LEU A 33 1.33 15.48 -2.50
CA LEU A 33 1.06 15.11 -1.11
C LEU A 33 2.08 14.11 -0.58
N SER A 34 2.84 13.44 -1.46
CA SER A 34 3.80 12.39 -1.11
C SER A 34 5.13 12.63 -1.81
N ASP A 35 6.07 13.29 -1.13
CA ASP A 35 7.38 13.67 -1.70
C ASP A 35 8.45 12.57 -1.52
N ARG A 36 8.06 11.39 -1.00
CA ARG A 36 8.99 10.34 -0.54
C ARG A 36 8.47 8.93 -0.82
N PHE A 37 9.24 8.19 -1.62
CA PHE A 37 9.19 6.73 -1.77
C PHE A 37 7.89 6.08 -2.25
N ILE A 38 6.86 6.86 -2.63
CA ILE A 38 5.71 6.30 -3.38
C ILE A 38 6.10 6.32 -4.86
N LEU A 39 6.11 5.16 -5.50
CA LEU A 39 6.44 5.00 -6.93
C LEU A 39 5.51 5.84 -7.81
N ASP A 40 4.31 6.15 -7.31
CA ASP A 40 3.32 7.02 -7.94
C ASP A 40 3.00 8.27 -7.10
N PRO A 41 3.23 9.48 -7.63
CA PRO A 41 2.94 10.71 -6.91
C PRO A 41 1.44 10.90 -6.67
N ILE A 42 1.08 11.22 -5.43
CA ILE A 42 -0.29 11.58 -5.04
C ILE A 42 -0.45 13.10 -5.08
N TYR A 43 -1.52 13.59 -5.70
CA TYR A 43 -1.76 15.02 -5.87
C TYR A 43 -3.01 15.49 -5.15
N GLU A 44 -2.97 16.71 -4.61
CA GLU A 44 -4.18 17.37 -4.16
C GLU A 44 -4.92 18.04 -5.32
N TYR A 45 -6.21 17.74 -5.46
CA TYR A 45 -7.10 18.41 -6.41
C TYR A 45 -8.51 18.55 -5.84
N LYS A 46 -8.99 19.79 -5.76
CA LYS A 46 -10.33 20.14 -5.26
C LYS A 46 -10.65 19.54 -3.86
N GLY A 47 -9.65 19.40 -3.00
CA GLY A 47 -9.79 18.87 -1.64
C GLY A 47 -9.77 17.33 -1.54
N PHE A 48 -9.44 16.64 -2.64
CA PHE A 48 -9.24 15.19 -2.72
C PHE A 48 -7.78 14.85 -3.04
N ALA A 49 -7.38 13.63 -2.70
CA ALA A 49 -6.12 13.03 -3.13
C ALA A 49 -6.33 12.28 -4.46
N LEU A 50 -5.47 12.52 -5.44
CA LEU A 50 -5.53 11.92 -6.77
C LEU A 50 -4.32 11.02 -6.97
N LYS A 51 -4.56 9.74 -7.25
CA LYS A 51 -3.60 8.82 -7.86
C LYS A 51 -4.01 8.64 -9.32
N TYR A 52 -3.13 8.90 -10.27
CA TYR A 52 -3.38 8.64 -11.69
C TYR A 52 -2.38 7.62 -12.22
N PHE A 53 -2.64 7.03 -13.39
CA PHE A 53 -1.94 5.85 -13.93
C PHE A 53 -2.17 4.55 -13.14
N THR A 54 -3.25 4.53 -12.37
CA THR A 54 -3.70 3.37 -11.61
C THR A 54 -4.29 2.31 -12.54
N GLU A 55 -3.80 1.07 -12.42
CA GLU A 55 -4.29 -0.07 -13.17
C GLU A 55 -5.72 -0.45 -12.77
N SER A 56 -6.47 -1.02 -13.71
CA SER A 56 -7.88 -1.39 -13.46
C SER A 56 -8.04 -2.39 -12.31
N ARG A 57 -7.02 -3.24 -12.10
CA ARG A 57 -7.00 -4.20 -11.00
C ARG A 57 -6.84 -3.53 -9.65
N GLU A 58 -5.88 -2.61 -9.50
CA GLU A 58 -5.69 -1.85 -8.25
C GLU A 58 -6.97 -1.09 -7.88
N ILE A 59 -7.62 -0.43 -8.84
CA ILE A 59 -8.91 0.25 -8.62
C ILE A 59 -9.94 -0.71 -8.06
N ALA A 60 -10.07 -1.90 -8.65
CA ALA A 60 -11.01 -2.91 -8.19
C ALA A 60 -10.67 -3.42 -6.79
N MET A 61 -9.39 -3.62 -6.47
CA MET A 61 -8.96 -4.03 -5.14
C MET A 61 -9.23 -2.96 -4.07
N ALA A 62 -8.95 -1.69 -4.38
CA ALA A 62 -9.25 -0.57 -3.48
C ALA A 62 -10.77 -0.43 -3.22
N GLU A 63 -11.61 -0.63 -4.23
CA GLU A 63 -13.07 -0.66 -4.07
C GLU A 63 -13.54 -1.87 -3.25
N LEU A 64 -12.93 -3.04 -3.47
CA LEU A 64 -13.28 -4.29 -2.77
C LEU A 64 -12.91 -4.23 -1.29
N ALA A 65 -11.83 -3.53 -0.92
CA ALA A 65 -11.36 -3.38 0.45
C ALA A 65 -12.32 -2.60 1.37
N GLY A 66 -13.32 -1.91 0.79
CA GLY A 66 -14.41 -1.28 1.53
C GLY A 66 -13.93 -0.28 2.59
N ASP A 67 -14.30 -0.48 3.85
CA ASP A 67 -13.95 0.42 4.96
C ASP A 67 -12.52 0.24 5.48
N CYS A 68 -11.79 -0.75 4.98
CA CYS A 68 -10.37 -0.93 5.29
C CYS A 68 -9.48 -0.05 4.41
N GLY A 69 -9.93 0.32 3.20
CA GLY A 69 -9.20 1.18 2.28
C GLY A 69 -9.52 2.66 2.46
N VAL A 70 -8.58 3.56 2.10
CA VAL A 70 -8.85 4.99 1.99
C VAL A 70 -10.03 5.20 1.04
N LYS A 71 -11.00 6.00 1.49
CA LYS A 71 -12.28 6.12 0.80
C LYS A 71 -12.13 6.66 -0.63
N VAL A 72 -12.58 5.87 -1.60
CA VAL A 72 -12.69 6.28 -3.00
C VAL A 72 -13.97 7.12 -3.19
N HIS A 73 -13.80 8.36 -3.60
CA HIS A 73 -14.87 9.34 -3.83
C HIS A 73 -15.30 9.41 -5.30
N GLY A 74 -14.43 9.00 -6.22
CA GLY A 74 -14.65 8.97 -7.66
C GLY A 74 -13.41 8.43 -8.39
N HIS A 75 -13.42 8.52 -9.71
CA HIS A 75 -12.34 8.00 -10.55
C HIS A 75 -11.81 9.07 -11.50
N ILE A 76 -10.58 8.87 -11.97
CA ILE A 76 -10.09 9.61 -13.12
C ILE A 76 -10.54 8.87 -14.38
N ILE A 77 -11.37 9.51 -15.19
CA ILE A 77 -11.99 8.93 -16.37
C ILE A 77 -11.30 9.41 -17.63
N ARG A 78 -10.83 8.47 -18.44
CA ARG A 78 -10.26 8.74 -19.76
C ARG A 78 -11.17 8.20 -20.86
N PHE A 79 -11.51 9.05 -21.81
CA PHE A 79 -12.16 8.63 -23.05
C PHE A 79 -11.07 8.30 -24.08
N ASP A 80 -11.16 7.13 -24.68
CA ASP A 80 -10.24 6.75 -25.74
C ASP A 80 -10.59 7.46 -27.05
N ALA A 81 -9.58 7.74 -27.86
CA ALA A 81 -9.76 8.36 -29.17
C ALA A 81 -10.53 7.46 -30.16
N HIS A 82 -10.53 6.14 -29.93
CA HIS A 82 -11.27 5.20 -30.77
C HIS A 82 -12.74 5.12 -30.28
N PRO A 83 -13.73 5.49 -31.11
CA PRO A 83 -15.12 5.68 -30.66
C PRO A 83 -15.84 4.41 -30.17
N ASN A 84 -15.27 3.23 -30.40
CA ASN A 84 -15.80 1.96 -29.89
C ASN A 84 -15.29 1.60 -28.48
N ASN A 85 -14.25 2.28 -27.99
CA ASN A 85 -13.77 2.07 -26.64
C ASN A 85 -14.57 2.98 -25.69
N GLY A 86 -15.20 2.38 -24.68
CA GLY A 86 -15.90 3.12 -23.64
C GLY A 86 -14.93 3.90 -22.75
N PRO A 87 -15.45 4.76 -21.85
CA PRO A 87 -14.63 5.41 -20.84
C PRO A 87 -13.91 4.38 -19.97
N ARG A 88 -12.65 4.63 -19.66
CA ARG A 88 -11.83 3.80 -18.77
C ARG A 88 -11.51 4.57 -17.49
N LYS A 89 -11.54 3.86 -16.36
CA LYS A 89 -10.98 4.36 -15.10
C LYS A 89 -9.46 4.21 -15.18
N VAL A 90 -8.72 5.29 -14.93
CA VAL A 90 -7.26 5.36 -15.05
C VAL A 90 -6.61 6.04 -13.83
N GLY A 91 -7.35 6.07 -12.73
CA GLY A 91 -6.95 6.74 -11.50
C GLY A 91 -8.06 6.76 -10.47
N LEU A 92 -7.67 7.09 -9.23
CA LEU A 92 -8.51 7.18 -8.06
C LEU A 92 -8.60 8.63 -7.57
N VAL A 93 -9.81 9.04 -7.19
CA VAL A 93 -10.07 10.27 -6.43
C VAL A 93 -10.47 9.85 -5.03
N MET A 94 -9.63 10.16 -4.04
CA MET A 94 -9.69 9.61 -2.69
C MET A 94 -9.80 10.70 -1.62
N GLU A 95 -10.23 10.30 -0.43
CA GLU A 95 -10.10 11.14 0.75
C GLU A 95 -8.62 11.52 1.00
N VAL A 96 -8.39 12.76 1.43
CA VAL A 96 -7.07 13.20 1.87
C VAL A 96 -6.81 12.74 3.29
N GLY A 97 -5.76 11.95 3.49
CA GLY A 97 -5.19 11.59 4.78
C GLY A 97 -3.68 11.78 4.82
N ARG A 98 -3.04 11.47 5.95
CA ARG A 98 -1.58 11.53 6.13
C ARG A 98 -1.02 10.11 6.24
N PRO A 99 -0.13 9.67 5.34
CA PRO A 99 0.62 8.43 5.52
C PRO A 99 1.35 8.40 6.86
N LEU A 100 1.31 7.25 7.54
CA LEU A 100 1.87 7.09 8.87
C LEU A 100 3.39 7.29 8.85
N ILE A 101 4.05 6.85 7.78
CA ILE A 101 5.50 7.02 7.56
C ILE A 101 5.97 8.49 7.70
N ASP A 102 5.12 9.46 7.36
CA ASP A 102 5.44 10.89 7.45
C ASP A 102 5.50 11.41 8.89
N SER A 103 5.07 10.61 9.86
CA SER A 103 4.95 10.99 11.26
C SER A 103 5.58 10.00 12.24
N ILE A 104 6.01 8.81 11.79
CA ILE A 104 6.57 7.77 12.67
C ILE A 104 7.70 8.28 13.56
N LYS A 105 8.62 9.07 13.02
CA LYS A 105 9.74 9.63 13.79
C LYS A 105 9.33 10.68 14.82
N GLU A 106 8.15 11.28 14.65
CA GLU A 106 7.59 12.31 15.53
C GLU A 106 6.75 11.69 16.67
N ILE A 107 6.30 10.43 16.50
CA ILE A 107 5.49 9.71 17.48
C ILE A 107 6.39 9.16 18.60
N THR A 108 6.48 9.90 19.69
CA THR A 108 7.30 9.56 20.86
C THR A 108 6.50 9.11 22.07
N ASP A 109 5.20 9.42 22.12
CA ASP A 109 4.31 9.02 23.21
C ASP A 109 3.94 7.54 23.11
N GLU A 110 4.19 6.78 24.16
CA GLU A 110 3.93 5.33 24.17
C GLU A 110 2.44 5.01 24.08
N SER A 111 1.55 5.81 24.67
CA SER A 111 0.11 5.56 24.59
C SER A 111 -0.41 5.74 23.15
N GLU A 112 0.16 6.70 22.42
CA GLU A 112 -0.12 6.91 21.00
C GLU A 112 0.41 5.77 20.13
N LYS A 113 1.64 5.29 20.38
CA LYS A 113 2.16 4.09 19.69
C LYS A 113 1.29 2.86 19.93
N HIS A 114 0.77 2.67 21.14
CA HIS A 114 -0.14 1.59 21.47
C HIS A 114 -1.47 1.71 20.72
N ARG A 115 -2.05 2.92 20.66
CA ARG A 115 -3.28 3.19 19.90
C ARG A 115 -3.09 2.90 18.41
N ILE A 116 -2.02 3.43 17.81
CA ILE A 116 -1.70 3.25 16.39
C ILE A 116 -1.46 1.76 16.08
N LYS A 117 -0.67 1.05 16.91
CA LYS A 117 -0.47 -0.41 16.79
C LYS A 117 -1.79 -1.16 16.77
N ALA A 118 -2.68 -0.86 17.72
CA ALA A 118 -3.99 -1.52 17.81
C ALA A 118 -4.85 -1.25 16.56
N GLU A 119 -4.82 -0.03 16.03
CA GLU A 119 -5.56 0.33 14.80
C GLU A 119 -4.98 -0.33 13.54
N MET A 120 -3.65 -0.41 13.42
CA MET A 120 -2.97 -1.13 12.34
C MET A 120 -3.33 -2.62 12.35
N ILE A 121 -3.29 -3.26 13.52
CA ILE A 121 -3.73 -4.67 13.68
C ILE A 121 -5.19 -4.81 13.27
N ALA A 122 -6.05 -3.95 13.81
CA ALA A 122 -7.49 -4.06 13.59
C ALA A 122 -7.87 -3.88 12.11
N VAL A 123 -7.23 -2.97 11.36
CA VAL A 123 -7.55 -2.80 9.92
C VAL A 123 -7.08 -3.99 9.07
N VAL A 124 -5.90 -4.55 9.36
CA VAL A 124 -5.40 -5.74 8.65
C VAL A 124 -6.27 -6.97 8.95
N GLU A 125 -6.62 -7.19 10.23
CA GLU A 125 -7.52 -8.27 10.62
C GLU A 125 -8.90 -8.14 9.97
N ARG A 126 -9.47 -6.93 9.90
CA ARG A 126 -10.74 -6.68 9.19
C ARG A 126 -10.61 -6.96 7.71
N LEU A 127 -9.54 -6.52 7.04
CA LEU A 127 -9.30 -6.80 5.63
C LEU A 127 -9.28 -8.32 5.37
N HIS A 128 -8.59 -9.06 6.24
CA HIS A 128 -8.46 -10.51 6.14
C HIS A 128 -9.75 -11.27 6.42
N THR A 129 -10.53 -10.84 7.41
CA THR A 129 -11.69 -11.61 7.91
C THR A 129 -13.00 -11.22 7.25
N LYS A 130 -13.24 -9.92 7.06
CA LYS A 130 -14.49 -9.38 6.52
C LYS A 130 -14.48 -9.32 4.99
N TYR A 131 -13.34 -8.95 4.40
CA TYR A 131 -13.20 -8.79 2.96
C TYR A 131 -12.52 -9.99 2.28
N ASN A 132 -11.96 -10.91 3.07
CA ASN A 132 -11.18 -12.04 2.57
C ASN A 132 -10.07 -11.61 1.59
N MET A 133 -9.39 -10.51 1.89
CA MET A 133 -8.32 -9.97 1.06
C MET A 133 -6.97 -10.14 1.74
N VAL A 134 -5.92 -10.16 0.92
CA VAL A 134 -4.52 -9.97 1.30
C VAL A 134 -4.07 -8.67 0.66
N HIS A 135 -3.38 -7.81 1.41
CA HIS A 135 -2.85 -6.55 0.89
C HIS A 135 -1.57 -6.77 0.08
N GLY A 136 -0.68 -7.62 0.58
CA GLY A 136 0.57 -7.99 -0.11
C GLY A 136 1.73 -7.00 0.05
N ASP A 137 1.49 -5.79 0.58
CA ASP A 137 2.50 -4.74 0.76
C ASP A 137 2.22 -3.91 2.02
N ILE A 138 2.09 -4.58 3.16
CA ILE A 138 1.88 -3.92 4.45
C ILE A 138 3.17 -3.21 4.88
N LYS A 139 3.13 -1.88 4.96
CA LYS A 139 4.23 -1.03 5.45
C LYS A 139 3.67 0.31 5.94
N PRO A 140 4.37 1.07 6.79
CA PRO A 140 3.83 2.33 7.30
C PRO A 140 3.47 3.38 6.25
N ALA A 141 4.07 3.34 5.05
CA ALA A 141 3.68 4.22 3.96
C ALA A 141 2.27 3.93 3.44
N ASN A 142 1.77 2.70 3.61
CA ASN A 142 0.46 2.26 3.15
C ASN A 142 -0.62 2.33 4.24
N PHE A 143 -0.28 2.75 5.46
CA PHE A 143 -1.25 3.12 6.49
C PHE A 143 -1.47 4.63 6.47
N VAL A 144 -2.72 5.05 6.33
CA VAL A 144 -3.11 6.47 6.22
C VAL A 144 -4.01 6.84 7.38
N VAL A 145 -3.60 7.85 8.15
CA VAL A 145 -4.45 8.50 9.16
C VAL A 145 -5.41 9.42 8.44
N CYS A 146 -6.69 9.06 8.44
CA CYS A 146 -7.76 9.83 7.80
C CYS A 146 -8.28 10.96 8.70
N LYS A 147 -9.15 11.83 8.17
CA LYS A 147 -9.62 13.04 8.89
C LYS A 147 -10.45 12.74 10.13
N ASP A 148 -11.07 11.57 10.16
CA ASP A 148 -11.80 11.02 11.30
C ASP A 148 -10.88 10.34 12.34
N ASN A 149 -9.56 10.46 12.18
CA ASN A 149 -8.52 9.82 12.98
C ASN A 149 -8.52 8.29 12.92
N GLU A 150 -9.20 7.69 11.95
CA GLU A 150 -9.10 6.26 11.69
C GLU A 150 -7.92 5.95 10.76
N ILE A 151 -7.22 4.85 11.04
CA ILE A 151 -6.21 4.30 10.12
C ILE A 151 -6.89 3.44 9.05
N ARG A 152 -6.57 3.72 7.78
CA ARG A 152 -6.99 2.97 6.60
C ARG A 152 -5.80 2.62 5.72
N LEU A 153 -5.94 1.60 4.90
CA LEU A 153 -4.92 1.13 3.96
C LEU A 153 -5.03 1.87 2.62
N CYS A 154 -3.91 2.09 1.95
CA CYS A 154 -3.86 2.54 0.56
C CYS A 154 -2.89 1.67 -0.25
N ASP A 155 -2.83 1.91 -1.55
CA ASP A 155 -1.91 1.24 -2.47
C ASP A 155 -2.16 -0.28 -2.59
N PHE A 156 -3.23 -0.62 -3.32
CA PHE A 156 -3.70 -2.00 -3.46
C PHE A 156 -3.13 -2.71 -4.70
N GLU A 157 -1.96 -2.31 -5.17
CA GLU A 157 -1.34 -2.85 -6.40
C GLU A 157 -0.95 -4.33 -6.26
N SER A 158 -0.49 -4.73 -5.08
CA SER A 158 -0.12 -6.12 -4.75
C SER A 158 -1.27 -6.89 -4.08
N ALA A 159 -2.46 -6.29 -3.99
CA ALA A 159 -3.58 -6.87 -3.28
C ALA A 159 -4.30 -7.95 -4.11
N ARG A 160 -4.91 -8.89 -3.38
CA ARG A 160 -5.70 -9.98 -3.97
C ARG A 160 -6.79 -10.50 -3.03
N PRO A 161 -7.87 -11.08 -3.57
CA PRO A 161 -8.70 -12.00 -2.80
C PRO A 161 -7.86 -13.17 -2.31
N ALA A 162 -8.02 -13.57 -1.06
CA ALA A 162 -7.22 -14.64 -0.45
C ALA A 162 -7.46 -16.01 -1.12
N ASP A 163 -8.60 -16.17 -1.79
CA ASP A 163 -9.04 -17.36 -2.52
C ASP A 163 -8.81 -17.30 -4.04
N GLU A 164 -8.21 -16.22 -4.57
CA GLU A 164 -7.86 -16.15 -6.00
C GLU A 164 -6.78 -17.19 -6.33
N SER A 165 -6.87 -17.83 -7.50
CA SER A 165 -5.95 -18.91 -7.86
C SER A 165 -4.53 -18.42 -8.14
N SER A 166 -3.54 -19.25 -7.82
CA SER A 166 -2.13 -18.94 -8.08
C SER A 166 -1.84 -18.75 -9.57
N GLN A 167 -2.56 -19.42 -10.48
CA GLN A 167 -2.38 -19.23 -11.93
C GLN A 167 -2.81 -17.84 -12.40
N ILE A 168 -3.84 -17.24 -11.78
CA ILE A 168 -4.25 -15.88 -12.10
C ILE A 168 -3.16 -14.91 -11.66
N TRP A 169 -2.63 -15.09 -10.45
CA TRP A 169 -1.54 -14.28 -9.92
C TRP A 169 -0.29 -14.36 -10.80
N GLU A 170 0.15 -15.57 -11.16
CA GLU A 170 1.30 -15.80 -12.03
C GLU A 170 1.14 -15.08 -13.38
N HIS A 171 -0.04 -15.18 -13.99
CA HIS A 171 -0.33 -14.48 -15.24
C HIS A 171 -0.29 -12.95 -15.10
N LEU A 172 -0.78 -12.40 -13.98
CA LEU A 172 -0.75 -10.96 -13.72
C LEU A 172 0.67 -10.45 -13.48
N MET A 173 1.55 -11.25 -12.86
CA MET A 173 2.98 -10.95 -12.74
C MET A 173 3.63 -10.89 -14.13
N ASP A 174 3.38 -11.90 -14.98
CA ASP A 174 3.93 -11.96 -16.35
C ASP A 174 3.52 -10.76 -17.20
N GLU A 175 2.31 -10.26 -17.02
CA GLU A 175 1.80 -9.07 -17.71
C GLU A 175 2.19 -7.75 -17.02
N SER A 176 2.93 -7.80 -15.91
CA SER A 176 3.33 -6.62 -15.10
C SER A 176 2.14 -5.76 -14.67
N ILE A 177 1.01 -6.41 -14.32
CA ILE A 177 -0.24 -5.74 -13.92
C ILE A 177 -0.30 -5.48 -12.41
N ILE A 178 0.44 -6.27 -11.62
CA ILE A 178 0.48 -6.18 -10.16
C ILE A 178 1.84 -5.67 -9.69
N GLY A 179 1.83 -4.93 -8.59
CA GLY A 179 3.03 -4.32 -8.00
C GLY A 179 3.88 -5.34 -7.24
N GLU A 180 5.18 -5.04 -7.15
CA GLU A 180 6.13 -5.81 -6.34
C GLU A 180 6.06 -5.38 -4.86
N ALA A 181 6.22 -6.35 -3.95
CA ALA A 181 6.25 -6.07 -2.52
C ALA A 181 7.54 -5.34 -2.11
N THR A 182 7.46 -4.54 -1.05
CA THR A 182 8.62 -3.85 -0.50
C THR A 182 9.53 -4.80 0.26
N GLU A 183 10.76 -4.99 -0.22
CA GLU A 183 11.69 -6.00 0.28
C GLU A 183 11.92 -5.97 1.80
N GLN A 184 11.95 -4.78 2.39
CA GLN A 184 12.15 -4.57 3.84
C GLN A 184 11.08 -5.21 4.73
N TYR A 185 9.89 -5.48 4.19
CA TYR A 185 8.75 -6.01 4.94
C TYR A 185 8.34 -7.41 4.46
N TYR A 186 8.94 -7.89 3.37
CA TYR A 186 8.48 -9.08 2.67
C TYR A 186 9.02 -10.39 3.27
N ASN A 187 8.15 -11.39 3.42
CA ASN A 187 8.48 -12.66 4.05
C ASN A 187 9.07 -13.69 3.06
N LYS A 188 10.36 -13.55 2.72
CA LYS A 188 11.06 -14.48 1.80
C LYS A 188 11.42 -15.85 2.40
N SER A 189 11.27 -16.07 3.69
CA SER A 189 11.58 -17.38 4.29
C SER A 189 10.66 -18.49 3.76
N ARG A 190 9.47 -18.12 3.25
CA ARG A 190 8.43 -19.03 2.76
C ARG A 190 8.49 -19.29 1.24
N SER A 191 9.05 -18.36 0.46
CA SER A 191 9.27 -18.54 -0.98
C SER A 191 10.38 -17.62 -1.48
N GLN A 192 11.36 -18.16 -2.20
CA GLN A 192 12.33 -17.35 -2.96
C GLN A 192 11.75 -16.85 -4.29
N ASP A 193 10.61 -17.40 -4.71
CA ASP A 193 9.95 -17.13 -5.98
C ASP A 193 8.89 -16.03 -5.81
N ASP A 194 9.08 -14.93 -6.55
CA ASP A 194 8.17 -13.77 -6.61
C ASP A 194 6.81 -14.10 -7.25
N TYR A 195 6.71 -15.23 -7.95
CA TYR A 195 5.44 -15.69 -8.53
C TYR A 195 4.51 -16.34 -7.51
N VAL A 196 4.96 -16.55 -6.26
CA VAL A 196 4.09 -17.07 -5.19
C VAL A 196 3.18 -15.94 -4.68
N PRO A 197 1.85 -16.10 -4.72
CA PRO A 197 0.94 -15.07 -4.25
C PRO A 197 1.11 -14.80 -2.75
N PRO A 198 1.05 -13.54 -2.31
CA PRO A 198 1.10 -13.22 -0.89
C PRO A 198 -0.10 -13.82 -0.16
N THR A 199 0.14 -14.19 1.10
CA THR A 199 -0.85 -14.76 2.00
C THR A 199 -1.15 -13.83 3.17
N LYS A 200 -2.23 -14.12 3.90
CA LYS A 200 -2.56 -13.41 5.15
C LYS A 200 -1.42 -13.46 6.17
N ALA A 201 -0.64 -14.55 6.18
CA ALA A 201 0.50 -14.66 7.08
C ALA A 201 1.68 -13.75 6.67
N ASP A 202 1.80 -13.44 5.38
CA ASP A 202 2.83 -12.52 4.89
C ASP A 202 2.46 -11.06 5.25
N ASP A 203 1.18 -10.70 5.15
CA ASP A 203 0.67 -9.42 5.68
C ASP A 203 0.95 -9.28 7.18
N LEU A 204 0.77 -10.35 7.98
CA LEU A 204 1.06 -10.31 9.42
C LEU A 204 2.56 -10.16 9.70
N TYR A 205 3.42 -10.85 8.94
CA TYR A 205 4.86 -10.70 9.05
C TYR A 205 5.29 -9.25 8.76
N ALA A 206 4.80 -8.69 7.67
CA ALA A 206 5.04 -7.32 7.25
C ALA A 206 4.47 -6.30 8.28
N LEU A 207 3.32 -6.61 8.89
CA LEU A 207 2.75 -5.83 9.99
C LEU A 207 3.65 -5.86 11.23
N ALA A 208 4.27 -6.99 11.57
CA ALA A 208 5.19 -7.08 12.70
C ALA A 208 6.43 -6.19 12.50
N ILE A 209 6.98 -6.16 11.29
CA ILE A 209 8.07 -5.24 10.93
C ILE A 209 7.60 -3.77 10.96
N SER A 210 6.38 -3.50 10.47
CA SER A 210 5.79 -2.14 10.52
C SER A 210 5.60 -1.63 11.96
N VAL A 211 5.18 -2.52 12.87
CA VAL A 211 5.07 -2.19 14.30
C VAL A 211 6.45 -2.02 14.94
N TRP A 212 7.45 -2.82 14.54
CA TRP A 212 8.84 -2.57 14.96
C TRP A 212 9.28 -1.16 14.59
N GLU A 213 9.05 -0.74 13.34
CA GLU A 213 9.40 0.60 12.86
C GLU A 213 8.65 1.71 13.62
N LEU A 214 7.36 1.52 13.91
CA LEU A 214 6.59 2.45 14.75
C LEU A 214 7.21 2.63 16.14
N TYR A 215 7.71 1.55 16.76
CA TYR A 215 8.23 1.60 18.13
C TYR A 215 9.66 2.12 18.21
N THR A 216 10.48 1.86 17.18
CA THR A 216 11.88 2.28 17.13
C THR A 216 12.09 3.62 16.43
N GLY A 217 11.18 4.02 15.53
CA GLY A 217 11.33 5.17 14.63
C GLY A 217 12.41 4.99 13.56
N LYS A 218 12.92 3.75 13.37
CA LYS A 218 14.02 3.43 12.46
C LYS A 218 13.51 2.71 11.22
N VAL A 219 14.21 2.92 10.11
CA VAL A 219 13.93 2.21 8.86
C VAL A 219 14.41 0.76 9.02
N PRO A 220 13.58 -0.26 8.71
CA PRO A 220 14.01 -1.65 8.75
C PRO A 220 15.21 -1.89 7.82
N PHE A 221 16.22 -2.60 8.32
CA PHE A 221 17.44 -2.91 7.56
C PHE A 221 18.20 -1.66 7.06
N GLU A 222 18.11 -0.55 7.78
CA GLU A 222 18.86 0.67 7.47
C GLU A 222 20.37 0.38 7.28
N GLY A 223 20.93 0.86 6.17
CA GLY A 223 22.32 0.63 5.79
C GLY A 223 22.54 -0.54 4.83
N ILE A 224 21.51 -1.35 4.53
CA ILE A 224 21.54 -2.31 3.42
C ILE A 224 21.09 -1.60 2.14
N GLU A 225 21.98 -1.53 1.14
CA GLU A 225 21.74 -0.74 -0.08
C GLU A 225 20.99 -1.52 -1.17
N SER A 226 20.98 -2.85 -1.11
CA SER A 226 20.38 -3.71 -2.14
C SER A 226 19.19 -4.49 -1.60
N GLY A 227 18.07 -4.46 -2.33
CA GLY A 227 16.94 -5.35 -2.07
C GLY A 227 17.32 -6.84 -2.13
N GLU A 228 18.31 -7.21 -2.96
CA GLU A 228 18.82 -8.59 -3.01
C GLU A 228 19.51 -9.01 -1.71
N GLU A 229 20.22 -8.08 -1.07
CA GLU A 229 20.87 -8.34 0.22
C GLU A 229 19.81 -8.48 1.32
N ILE A 230 18.78 -7.62 1.34
CA ILE A 230 17.63 -7.75 2.24
C ILE A 230 16.94 -9.12 2.05
N ARG A 231 16.70 -9.54 0.79
CA ARG A 231 16.17 -10.88 0.48
C ARG A 231 17.05 -11.98 1.03
N SER A 232 18.37 -11.86 0.89
CA SER A 232 19.33 -12.84 1.43
C SER A 232 19.23 -12.95 2.96
N HIS A 233 19.17 -11.82 3.66
CA HIS A 233 18.95 -11.77 5.11
C HIS A 233 17.67 -12.52 5.51
N HIS A 234 16.53 -12.17 4.91
CA HIS A 234 15.26 -12.84 5.20
C HIS A 234 15.30 -14.34 4.89
N SER A 235 15.96 -14.75 3.80
CA SER A 235 16.09 -16.16 3.39
C SER A 235 16.88 -17.01 4.39
N THR A 236 17.76 -16.38 5.19
CA THR A 236 18.52 -17.04 6.26
C THR A 236 17.85 -16.92 7.63
N GLY A 237 16.63 -16.38 7.67
CA GLY A 237 15.84 -16.16 8.88
C GLY A 237 16.29 -14.94 9.70
N GLN A 238 17.20 -14.11 9.18
CA GLN A 238 17.55 -12.84 9.82
C GLN A 238 16.41 -11.83 9.65
N THR A 239 16.26 -10.94 10.63
CA THR A 239 15.22 -9.89 10.62
C THR A 239 15.70 -8.70 11.47
N VAL A 240 14.82 -7.72 11.68
CA VAL A 240 15.06 -6.53 12.51
C VAL A 240 15.47 -6.87 13.95
N ASP A 241 16.28 -6.01 14.57
CA ASP A 241 16.74 -6.21 15.94
C ASP A 241 15.63 -5.89 16.96
N LEU A 242 15.07 -6.94 17.57
CA LEU A 242 13.99 -6.80 18.55
C LEU A 242 14.43 -6.18 19.88
N THR A 243 15.73 -6.12 20.18
CA THR A 243 16.22 -5.49 21.42
C THR A 243 16.01 -3.97 21.42
N GLU A 244 15.75 -3.39 20.25
CA GLU A 244 15.48 -1.96 20.10
C GLU A 244 14.08 -1.56 20.57
N VAL A 245 13.11 -2.47 20.51
CA VAL A 245 11.74 -2.23 20.98
C VAL A 245 11.73 -2.32 22.49
N GLN A 246 11.63 -1.20 23.21
CA GLN A 246 11.73 -1.18 24.68
C GLN A 246 10.50 -1.78 25.39
N ASP A 247 9.32 -1.71 24.76
CA ASP A 247 8.08 -2.29 25.29
C ASP A 247 8.10 -3.82 25.17
N ASP A 248 8.13 -4.52 26.30
CA ASP A 248 8.29 -5.97 26.33
C ASP A 248 7.08 -6.72 25.74
N GLU A 249 5.85 -6.24 25.98
CA GLU A 249 4.63 -6.85 25.42
C GLU A 249 4.64 -6.79 23.89
N THR A 250 4.94 -5.60 23.34
CA THR A 250 5.06 -5.41 21.89
C THR A 250 6.23 -6.20 21.32
N ARG A 251 7.37 -6.25 22.02
CA ARG A 251 8.53 -7.05 21.59
C ARG A 251 8.18 -8.54 21.48
N GLU A 252 7.50 -9.12 22.47
CA GLU A 252 7.08 -10.51 22.42
C GLU A 252 6.03 -10.77 21.33
N TRP A 253 5.10 -9.83 21.11
CA TRP A 253 4.12 -9.92 20.04
C TRP A 253 4.78 -9.94 18.66
N ILE A 254 5.72 -9.01 18.40
CA ILE A 254 6.50 -8.98 17.15
C ILE A 254 7.26 -10.31 16.99
N ARG A 255 7.96 -10.76 18.04
CA ARG A 255 8.73 -12.01 18.01
C ARG A 255 7.87 -13.22 17.63
N GLY A 256 6.68 -13.34 18.21
CA GLY A 256 5.76 -14.43 17.92
C GLY A 256 5.45 -14.53 16.43
N ILE A 257 5.04 -13.41 15.83
CA ILE A 257 4.67 -13.35 14.41
C ILE A 257 5.88 -13.60 13.50
N LEU A 258 7.03 -12.97 13.80
CA LEU A 258 8.23 -13.16 12.98
C LEU A 258 8.71 -14.62 13.03
N ARG A 259 8.63 -15.30 14.18
CA ARG A 259 8.93 -16.74 14.31
C ARG A 259 7.99 -17.62 13.51
N GLU A 260 6.69 -17.34 13.53
CA GLU A 260 5.71 -18.05 12.70
C GLU A 260 6.00 -17.88 11.20
N GLY A 261 6.52 -16.72 10.82
CA GLY A 261 7.06 -16.45 9.49
C GLY A 261 8.51 -16.90 9.28
N GLY A 262 9.10 -17.73 10.14
CA GLY A 262 10.40 -18.36 9.90
C GLY A 262 11.65 -17.57 10.32
N ALA A 263 11.51 -16.44 11.00
CA ALA A 263 12.65 -15.67 11.50
C ALA A 263 13.29 -16.31 12.77
N LEU A 264 14.59 -16.10 12.94
CA LEU A 264 15.43 -16.63 14.02
C LEU A 264 15.62 -15.61 15.15
N VAL A 265 14.52 -15.13 15.75
CA VAL A 265 14.49 -14.12 16.84
C VAL A 265 13.83 -14.61 18.12
#